data_AF-A0A0F9DV75-F1
#
_entry.id   AF-A0A0F9DV75-F1
#
_cell.length_a   1.000
_cell.length_b   1.000
_cell.length_c   1.000
_cell.angle_alpha   90.00
_cell.angle_beta   90.00
_cell.angle_gamma   90.00
#
_symmetry.space_group_name_H-M   'P 1'
#
loop_
_entity.id
_entity.type
_entity.pdbx_description
1 polymer ?
#
loop_
_entity_poly.entity_id
_entity_poly.type
_entity_poly.pdbx_seq_one_letter_code
_entity_poly.pdbx_strand_id
1 'polypeptide(L)'
;PRVLFFKDADGWLAYNRKYGREAPFSTLMHHLDRMARDIATMEIFGPNPDHAMRVIDDVLKKRRVGVFKRSQIQAQYRIASGGDGIESRALAAVGQNIRSLLVGQQLGSASLSALSDPGFTKATAEFNGLSGVKAIKFYLDAIKGGEINVNMTRQGIVIDDMVGNVAAGARFVDSFTRGTTTGRYADFILRASGLTQMTNAGRRGFALMLHGELADKLARPFDDLARTDKAFHDMLTRYGITAADWRLMGRAELFQWRGQGWFHPSRILDIKGVDRGRAIRVAQKVKAMVIQEQQFAVPTTNARVEALLTVGTKRGTPEGELFRFFGMYKRFPALIIHTHMMRAMFAPERAAFQKGTYMAKVMIYTTVLGTLGYELQQMTFGRDPASLDDPETWIRGMLKGGALGIWGDTLFQDVTGYGRGALNLLAGPAWDFANRSVALTVGSVQRVVKGQGAKVLPAFVEFFDRFLLPGTSLWYLRLAKDRLIVDQLREMVDPNW
;
A
#
# COMPACT_ATOMS: atom_id res chain seq x y z
N PRO A 1 20.84 25.14 -14.52
CA PRO A 1 20.31 25.24 -13.14
C PRO A 1 21.25 26.09 -12.27
N ARG A 2 20.71 27.06 -11.50
CA ARG A 2 21.51 27.80 -10.51
C ARG A 2 21.77 26.88 -9.31
N VAL A 3 23.04 26.66 -8.98
CA VAL A 3 23.46 25.92 -7.79
C VAL A 3 23.72 26.95 -6.69
N LEU A 4 23.06 26.78 -5.54
CA LEU A 4 23.26 27.65 -4.38
C LEU A 4 24.40 27.07 -3.53
N PHE A 5 25.43 27.88 -3.29
CA PHE A 5 26.52 27.55 -2.38
C PHE A 5 26.25 28.24 -1.04
N PHE A 6 26.17 27.45 0.03
CA PHE A 6 25.96 27.96 1.39
C PHE A 6 27.29 28.01 2.13
N LYS A 7 27.46 29.04 2.96
CA LYS A 7 28.67 29.25 3.76
C LYS A 7 28.93 28.08 4.73
N ASP A 8 27.87 27.54 5.32
CA ASP A 8 27.89 26.48 6.33
C ASP A 8 26.56 25.70 6.33
N ALA A 9 26.51 24.63 7.13
CA ALA A 9 25.32 23.79 7.28
C ALA A 9 24.13 24.57 7.85
N ASP A 10 24.39 25.54 8.75
CA ASP A 10 23.35 26.35 9.37
C ASP A 10 22.68 27.29 8.35
N GLY A 11 23.45 27.87 7.45
CA GLY A 11 22.96 28.68 6.33
C GLY A 11 22.08 27.87 5.39
N TRP A 12 22.47 26.63 5.08
CA TRP A 12 21.62 25.72 4.30
C TRP A 12 20.34 25.34 5.05
N LEU A 13 20.43 25.02 6.35
CA LEU A 13 19.26 24.67 7.18
C LEU A 13 18.30 25.85 7.37
N ALA A 14 18.80 27.08 7.52
CA ALA A 14 17.99 28.29 7.60
C ALA A 14 17.24 28.55 6.28
N TYR A 15 17.93 28.41 5.15
CA TYR A 15 17.30 28.49 3.83
C TYR A 15 16.25 27.39 3.64
N ASN A 16 16.56 26.14 3.98
CA ASN A 16 15.63 25.02 3.85
C ASN A 16 14.42 25.17 4.80
N ARG A 17 14.57 25.76 5.99
CA ARG A 17 13.42 26.08 6.87
C ARG A 17 12.49 27.12 6.27
N LYS A 18 13.03 28.13 5.59
CA LYS A 18 12.26 29.25 5.04
C LYS A 18 11.65 28.95 3.66
N TYR A 19 12.38 28.25 2.81
CA TYR A 19 12.03 28.03 1.40
C TYR A 19 11.97 26.56 1.00
N GLY A 20 12.55 25.67 1.81
CA GLY A 20 12.51 24.23 1.58
C GLY A 20 11.10 23.67 1.81
N ARG A 21 10.80 22.59 1.10
CA ARG A 21 9.50 21.90 1.19
C ARG A 21 9.55 20.66 2.08
N GLU A 22 10.75 20.16 2.37
CA GLU A 22 10.97 18.87 2.99
C GLU A 22 12.11 18.92 4.02
N ALA A 23 12.09 17.95 4.94
CA ALA A 23 13.19 17.76 5.87
C ALA A 23 14.46 17.32 5.12
N PRO A 24 15.67 17.66 5.62
CA PRO A 24 16.93 17.30 4.97
C PRO A 24 17.07 15.81 4.68
N PHE A 25 16.70 15.00 5.66
CA PHE A 25 16.68 13.55 5.53
C PHE A 25 15.74 13.09 4.39
N SER A 26 14.52 13.64 4.30
CA SER A 26 13.58 13.32 3.21
C SER A 26 14.16 13.68 1.85
N THR A 27 14.84 14.82 1.73
CA THR A 27 15.50 15.23 0.48
C THR A 27 16.57 14.23 0.05
N LEU A 28 17.42 13.78 0.98
CA LEU A 28 18.43 12.75 0.72
C LEU A 28 17.79 11.43 0.27
N MET A 29 16.73 10.99 0.97
CA MET A 29 16.02 9.76 0.62
C MET A 29 15.35 9.83 -0.75
N HIS A 30 14.72 10.96 -1.10
CA HIS A 30 14.15 11.16 -2.43
C HIS A 30 15.21 11.19 -3.53
N HIS A 31 16.39 11.75 -3.25
CA HIS A 31 17.50 11.71 -4.19
C HIS A 31 18.01 10.27 -4.41
N LEU A 32 18.17 9.49 -3.33
CA LEU A 32 18.54 8.08 -3.41
C LEU A 32 17.49 7.24 -4.16
N ASP A 33 16.20 7.43 -3.87
CA ASP A 33 15.10 6.73 -4.57
C ASP A 33 15.10 7.06 -6.07
N ARG A 34 15.28 8.33 -6.43
CA ARG A 34 15.37 8.75 -7.83
C ARG A 34 16.54 8.10 -8.55
N MET A 35 17.73 8.15 -7.97
CA MET A 35 18.90 7.49 -8.56
C MET A 35 18.71 5.98 -8.67
N ALA A 36 18.13 5.34 -7.65
CA ALA A 36 17.85 3.90 -7.69
C ALA A 36 16.86 3.54 -8.80
N ARG A 37 15.82 4.34 -9.02
CA ARG A 37 14.88 4.18 -10.15
C ARG A 37 15.57 4.37 -11.49
N ASP A 38 16.36 5.42 -11.64
CA ASP A 38 17.09 5.70 -12.88
C ASP A 38 18.04 4.54 -13.23
N ILE A 39 18.82 4.07 -12.25
CA ILE A 39 19.71 2.90 -12.40
C ILE A 39 18.91 1.65 -12.77
N ALA A 40 17.87 1.31 -12.00
CA ALA A 40 17.07 0.11 -12.26
C ALA A 40 16.39 0.16 -13.64
N THR A 41 15.93 1.34 -14.05
CA THR A 41 15.30 1.52 -15.36
C THR A 41 16.34 1.33 -16.47
N MET A 42 17.56 1.85 -16.31
CA MET A 42 18.65 1.64 -17.26
C MET A 42 19.17 0.20 -17.30
N GLU A 43 19.21 -0.50 -16.16
CA GLU A 43 19.61 -1.91 -16.09
C GLU A 43 18.62 -2.83 -16.82
N ILE A 44 17.32 -2.51 -16.77
CA ILE A 44 16.27 -3.33 -17.39
C ILE A 44 16.05 -2.95 -18.86
N PHE A 45 15.97 -1.66 -19.19
CA PHE A 45 15.61 -1.18 -20.52
C PHE A 45 16.81 -0.74 -21.37
N GLY A 46 18.01 -0.70 -20.79
CA GLY A 46 19.23 -0.26 -21.46
C GLY A 46 19.47 1.26 -21.34
N PRO A 47 20.45 1.79 -22.10
CA PRO A 47 20.96 3.16 -21.91
C PRO A 47 19.94 4.27 -22.16
N ASN A 48 18.90 3.99 -22.94
CA ASN A 48 17.81 4.92 -23.20
C ASN A 48 16.47 4.23 -22.96
N PRO A 49 15.99 4.20 -21.70
CA PRO A 49 14.76 3.52 -21.35
C PRO A 49 13.52 4.04 -22.08
N ASP A 50 13.42 5.36 -22.30
CA ASP A 50 12.28 5.96 -23.00
C ASP A 50 12.23 5.55 -24.48
N HIS A 51 13.39 5.40 -25.11
CA HIS A 51 13.47 4.85 -26.46
C HIS A 51 13.09 3.36 -26.48
N ALA A 52 13.61 2.55 -25.56
CA ALA A 52 13.23 1.15 -25.45
C ALA A 52 11.72 0.97 -25.25
N MET A 53 11.09 1.80 -24.41
CA MET A 53 9.65 1.77 -24.20
C MET A 53 8.86 2.16 -25.47
N ARG A 54 9.34 3.12 -26.26
CA ARG A 54 8.74 3.43 -27.58
C ARG A 54 8.81 2.24 -28.54
N VAL A 55 9.95 1.56 -28.60
CA VAL A 55 10.10 0.34 -29.41
C VAL A 55 9.13 -0.74 -28.95
N ILE A 56 8.98 -0.95 -27.63
CA ILE A 56 8.00 -1.88 -27.07
C ILE A 56 6.57 -1.48 -27.51
N ASP A 57 6.21 -0.20 -27.41
CA ASP A 57 4.89 0.28 -27.83
C ASP A 57 4.62 0.03 -29.33
N ASP A 58 5.63 0.22 -30.18
CA ASP A 58 5.50 -0.03 -31.62
C ASP A 58 5.37 -1.53 -31.94
N VAL A 59 6.07 -2.40 -31.20
CA VAL A 59 5.87 -3.85 -31.29
C VAL A 59 4.45 -4.23 -30.84
N LEU A 60 3.94 -3.61 -29.77
CA LEU A 60 2.57 -3.85 -29.29
C LEU A 60 1.52 -3.37 -30.31
N LYS A 61 1.75 -2.24 -30.99
CA LYS A 61 0.92 -1.77 -32.12
C LYS A 61 0.91 -2.78 -33.26
N LYS A 62 2.08 -3.26 -33.68
CA LYS A 62 2.21 -4.28 -34.75
C LYS A 62 1.49 -5.57 -34.38
N ARG A 63 1.54 -5.98 -33.12
CA ARG A 63 0.80 -7.14 -32.58
C ARG A 63 -0.69 -6.88 -32.33
N ARG A 64 -1.21 -5.71 -32.74
CA ARG A 64 -2.61 -5.29 -32.57
C ARG A 64 -3.11 -5.39 -31.12
N VAL A 65 -2.22 -5.14 -30.15
CA VAL A 65 -2.60 -5.10 -28.74
C VAL A 65 -3.54 -3.92 -28.50
N GLY A 66 -4.65 -4.17 -27.82
CA GLY A 66 -5.69 -3.16 -27.56
C GLY A 66 -5.15 -1.89 -26.89
N VAL A 67 -5.75 -0.75 -27.22
CA VAL A 67 -5.31 0.60 -26.77
C VAL A 67 -5.19 0.67 -25.25
N PHE A 68 -6.16 0.11 -24.53
CA PHE A 68 -6.16 0.09 -23.07
C PHE A 68 -4.96 -0.66 -22.48
N LYS A 69 -4.63 -1.85 -22.99
CA LYS A 69 -3.49 -2.61 -22.49
C LYS A 69 -2.16 -1.90 -22.78
N ARG A 70 -2.06 -1.23 -23.92
CA ARG A 70 -0.90 -0.40 -24.25
C ARG A 70 -0.78 0.81 -23.32
N SER A 71 -1.87 1.54 -23.08
CA SER A 71 -1.86 2.69 -22.16
C SER A 71 -1.50 2.28 -20.73
N GLN A 72 -1.96 1.11 -20.28
CA GLN A 72 -1.59 0.53 -18.99
C GLN A 72 -0.09 0.22 -18.88
N ILE A 73 0.52 -0.40 -19.89
CA ILE A 73 1.96 -0.69 -19.90
C ILE A 73 2.78 0.60 -19.87
N GLN A 74 2.40 1.59 -20.68
CA GLN A 74 3.07 2.90 -20.68
C GLN A 74 2.92 3.62 -19.34
N ALA A 75 1.74 3.57 -18.72
CA ALA A 75 1.50 4.15 -17.41
C ALA A 75 2.34 3.47 -16.32
N GLN A 76 2.40 2.13 -16.32
CA GLN A 76 3.25 1.38 -15.39
C GLN A 76 4.71 1.79 -15.51
N TYR A 77 5.22 1.94 -16.74
CA TYR A 77 6.57 2.43 -16.99
C TYR A 77 6.79 3.84 -16.43
N ARG A 78 5.88 4.79 -16.72
CA ARG A 78 5.99 6.17 -16.21
C ARG A 78 5.97 6.24 -14.68
N ILE A 79 5.07 5.48 -14.04
CA ILE A 79 4.96 5.45 -12.58
C ILE A 79 6.19 4.80 -11.94
N ALA A 80 6.72 3.71 -12.54
CA ALA A 80 7.90 3.02 -12.05
C ALA A 80 9.17 3.87 -12.18
N SER A 81 9.38 4.50 -13.34
CA SER A 81 10.52 5.39 -13.62
C SER A 81 10.44 6.73 -12.88
N GLY A 82 9.30 7.07 -12.27
CA GLY A 82 9.09 8.38 -11.64
C GLY A 82 8.87 9.51 -12.65
N GLY A 83 8.63 9.18 -13.93
CA GLY A 83 8.41 10.09 -15.05
C GLY A 83 7.01 10.70 -15.15
N ASP A 84 6.20 10.66 -14.08
CA ASP A 84 4.88 11.28 -14.07
C ASP A 84 5.02 12.81 -13.99
N GLY A 85 5.17 13.42 -15.16
CA GLY A 85 5.06 14.87 -15.33
C GLY A 85 3.71 15.36 -14.81
N ILE A 86 3.73 16.46 -14.05
CA ILE A 86 2.52 17.15 -13.59
C ILE A 86 2.18 18.21 -14.64
N GLU A 87 1.03 18.06 -15.30
CA GLU A 87 0.57 19.01 -16.32
C GLU A 87 0.22 20.36 -15.68
N SER A 88 -0.73 20.38 -14.74
CA SER A 88 -1.02 21.56 -13.92
C SER A 88 -0.67 21.31 -12.45
N ARG A 89 0.33 22.03 -11.95
CA ARG A 89 0.72 21.96 -10.53
C ARG A 89 -0.38 22.46 -9.60
N ALA A 90 -1.15 23.46 -10.02
CA ALA A 90 -2.24 24.02 -9.22
C ALA A 90 -3.39 23.00 -9.08
N LEU A 91 -3.84 22.42 -10.20
CA LEU A 91 -4.92 21.43 -10.19
C LEU A 91 -4.51 20.17 -9.42
N ALA A 92 -3.27 19.69 -9.62
CA ALA A 92 -2.73 18.57 -8.86
C ALA A 92 -2.65 18.86 -7.36
N ALA A 93 -2.27 20.08 -6.97
CA ALA A 93 -2.23 20.47 -5.56
C ALA A 93 -3.63 20.52 -4.92
N VAL A 94 -4.63 21.06 -5.63
CA VAL A 94 -6.03 21.08 -5.16
C VAL A 94 -6.55 19.66 -5.00
N GLY A 95 -6.42 18.81 -6.02
CA GLY A 95 -6.87 17.41 -5.98
C GLY A 95 -6.18 16.63 -4.87
N GLN A 96 -4.86 16.81 -4.70
CA GLN A 96 -4.10 16.20 -3.61
C GLN A 96 -4.56 16.68 -2.23
N ASN A 97 -4.83 17.97 -2.06
CA ASN A 97 -5.27 18.53 -0.77
C ASN A 97 -6.65 18.01 -0.37
N ILE A 98 -7.58 17.92 -1.32
CA ILE A 98 -8.92 17.35 -1.10
C ILE A 98 -8.79 15.89 -0.69
N ARG A 99 -8.06 15.06 -1.46
CA ARG A 99 -7.86 13.64 -1.14
C ARG A 99 -7.19 13.45 0.22
N SER A 100 -6.21 14.28 0.55
CA SER A 100 -5.52 14.22 1.86
C SER A 100 -6.48 14.55 3.01
N LEU A 101 -7.31 15.58 2.86
CA LEU A 101 -8.34 15.91 3.85
C LEU A 101 -9.32 14.75 4.03
N LEU A 102 -9.81 14.16 2.94
CA LEU A 102 -10.71 13.00 3.00
C LEU A 102 -10.07 11.80 3.69
N VAL A 103 -8.78 11.52 3.44
CA VAL A 103 -8.05 10.49 4.17
C VAL A 103 -8.05 10.77 5.68
N GLY A 104 -7.70 11.99 6.10
CA GLY A 104 -7.70 12.36 7.51
C GLY A 104 -9.08 12.25 8.15
N GLN A 105 -10.15 12.50 7.38
CA GLN A 105 -11.52 12.42 7.90
C GLN A 105 -12.14 11.02 7.87
N GLN A 106 -11.75 10.16 6.93
CA GLN A 106 -12.40 8.86 6.75
C GLN A 106 -11.58 7.70 7.34
N LEU A 107 -10.26 7.83 7.43
CA LEU A 107 -9.36 6.71 7.73
C LEU A 107 -8.87 6.65 9.18
N GLY A 108 -9.37 7.47 10.10
CA GLY A 108 -9.00 7.36 11.51
C GLY A 108 -9.43 6.05 12.17
N SER A 109 -10.40 5.33 11.59
CA SER A 109 -10.80 3.98 12.00
C SER A 109 -10.26 2.88 11.05
N ALA A 110 -9.40 3.23 10.10
CA ALA A 110 -8.87 2.28 9.12
C ALA A 110 -7.92 1.25 9.75
N SER A 111 -7.30 1.56 10.90
CA SER A 111 -6.51 0.62 11.69
C SER A 111 -7.29 -0.63 12.07
N LEU A 112 -8.59 -0.52 12.33
CA LEU A 112 -9.46 -1.68 12.59
C LEU A 112 -9.62 -2.59 11.37
N SER A 113 -9.56 -2.04 10.15
CA SER A 113 -9.62 -2.84 8.91
C SER A 113 -8.30 -3.56 8.65
N ALA A 114 -7.19 -2.94 9.02
CA ALA A 114 -5.85 -3.52 8.88
C ALA A 114 -5.60 -4.67 9.88
N LEU A 115 -6.54 -4.98 10.79
CA LEU A 115 -6.53 -6.23 11.57
C LEU A 115 -6.63 -7.48 10.69
N SER A 116 -7.02 -7.33 9.42
CA SER A 116 -6.97 -8.39 8.40
C SER A 116 -5.58 -8.62 7.79
N ASP A 117 -4.63 -7.70 7.96
CA ASP A 117 -3.26 -7.81 7.43
C ASP A 117 -2.50 -9.09 7.86
N PRO A 118 -2.61 -9.57 9.11
CA PRO A 118 -2.06 -10.87 9.52
C PRO A 118 -2.55 -12.04 8.66
N GLY A 119 -3.76 -11.97 8.10
CA GLY A 119 -4.31 -12.97 7.20
C GLY A 119 -3.57 -13.02 5.88
N PHE A 120 -3.28 -11.85 5.28
CA PHE A 120 -2.44 -11.74 4.09
C PHE A 120 -0.99 -12.16 4.36
N THR A 121 -0.46 -11.80 5.53
CA THR A 121 0.87 -12.21 5.99
C THR A 121 0.98 -13.73 6.09
N LYS A 122 0.00 -14.38 6.75
CA LYS A 122 -0.08 -15.84 6.86
C LYS A 122 -0.18 -16.50 5.48
N ALA A 123 -1.11 -16.05 4.63
CA ALA A 123 -1.30 -16.62 3.30
C ALA A 123 -0.03 -16.48 2.43
N THR A 124 0.66 -15.34 2.53
CA THR A 124 1.92 -15.10 1.80
C THR A 124 3.04 -16.01 2.28
N ALA A 125 3.20 -16.19 3.59
CA ALA A 125 4.17 -17.13 4.15
C ALA A 125 3.90 -18.55 3.65
N GLU A 126 2.67 -19.04 3.77
CA GLU A 126 2.28 -20.37 3.33
C GLU A 126 2.41 -20.57 1.82
N PHE A 127 2.21 -19.51 1.03
CA PHE A 127 2.46 -19.56 -0.41
C PHE A 127 3.94 -19.89 -0.70
N ASN A 128 4.88 -19.37 0.08
CA ASN A 128 6.32 -19.58 -0.13
C ASN A 128 6.88 -20.79 0.65
N GLY A 129 6.02 -21.69 1.17
CA GLY A 129 6.47 -22.83 1.97
C GLY A 129 6.94 -22.45 3.38
N LEU A 130 6.68 -21.21 3.82
CA LEU A 130 7.07 -20.73 5.14
C LEU A 130 5.94 -20.96 6.16
N SER A 131 6.30 -21.00 7.45
CA SER A 131 5.32 -21.16 8.52
C SER A 131 4.46 -19.91 8.67
N GLY A 132 3.17 -20.03 8.35
CA GLY A 132 2.19 -18.96 8.57
C GLY A 132 2.03 -18.55 10.04
N VAL A 133 2.22 -19.50 10.97
CA VAL A 133 2.19 -19.21 12.42
C VAL A 133 3.40 -18.40 12.84
N LYS A 134 4.61 -18.75 12.38
CA LYS A 134 5.80 -17.91 12.61
C LYS A 134 5.59 -16.52 12.04
N ALA A 135 5.01 -16.38 10.84
CA ALA A 135 4.76 -15.09 10.22
C ALA A 135 3.86 -14.19 11.08
N ILE A 136 2.78 -14.74 11.63
CA ILE A 136 1.91 -14.02 12.58
C ILE A 136 2.69 -13.67 13.86
N LYS A 137 3.50 -14.58 14.40
CA LYS A 137 4.31 -14.32 15.59
C LYS A 137 5.26 -13.13 15.37
N PHE A 138 6.01 -13.12 14.28
CA PHE A 138 6.91 -12.01 13.94
C PHE A 138 6.17 -10.69 13.71
N TYR A 139 4.99 -10.74 13.10
CA TYR A 139 4.11 -9.58 12.97
C TYR A 139 3.73 -9.02 14.35
N LEU A 140 3.27 -9.86 15.26
CA LEU A 140 2.88 -9.45 16.62
C LEU A 140 4.07 -8.96 17.44
N ASP A 141 5.22 -9.63 17.36
CA ASP A 141 6.45 -9.22 18.06
C ASP A 141 6.94 -7.85 17.56
N ALA A 142 6.86 -7.59 16.25
CA ALA A 142 7.20 -6.29 15.68
C ALA A 142 6.26 -5.16 16.14
N ILE A 143 4.97 -5.46 16.38
CA ILE A 143 4.00 -4.50 16.95
C ILE A 143 4.32 -4.23 18.41
N LYS A 144 4.58 -5.27 19.21
CA LYS A 144 4.98 -5.14 20.62
C LYS A 144 6.27 -4.32 20.77
N GLY A 145 7.19 -4.48 19.83
CA GLY A 145 8.45 -3.76 19.80
C GLY A 145 9.48 -4.28 20.82
N GLY A 146 10.23 -3.37 21.44
CA GLY A 146 11.34 -3.73 22.33
C GLY A 146 12.59 -4.20 21.58
N GLU A 147 13.26 -5.23 22.10
CA GLU A 147 14.55 -5.69 21.56
C GLU A 147 14.48 -6.16 20.10
N ILE A 148 13.35 -6.69 19.65
CA ILE A 148 13.20 -7.11 18.25
C ILE A 148 13.30 -5.92 17.29
N ASN A 149 12.78 -4.76 17.67
CA ASN A 149 12.90 -3.52 16.88
C ASN A 149 14.34 -2.99 16.89
N VAL A 150 15.05 -3.15 18.01
CA VAL A 150 16.48 -2.83 18.09
C VAL A 150 17.28 -3.75 17.16
N ASN A 151 16.99 -5.06 17.15
CA ASN A 151 17.63 -6.01 16.24
C ASN A 151 17.35 -5.67 14.76
N MET A 152 16.09 -5.41 14.40
CA MET A 152 15.74 -4.96 13.04
C MET A 152 16.48 -3.68 12.64
N THR A 153 16.68 -2.76 13.57
CA THR A 153 17.44 -1.53 13.32
C THR A 153 18.92 -1.84 13.09
N ARG A 154 19.53 -2.69 13.91
CA ARG A 154 20.93 -3.12 13.77
C ARG A 154 21.20 -3.86 12.46
N GLN A 155 20.23 -4.62 11.97
CA GLN A 155 20.31 -5.32 10.70
C GLN A 155 20.04 -4.44 9.49
N GLY A 156 19.62 -3.18 9.67
CA GLY A 156 19.29 -2.26 8.56
C GLY A 156 17.89 -2.48 7.96
N ILE A 157 17.10 -3.43 8.47
CA ILE A 157 15.72 -3.73 7.99
C ILE A 157 14.82 -2.48 8.10
N VAL A 158 15.02 -1.68 9.14
CA VAL A 158 14.28 -0.42 9.32
C VAL A 158 14.60 0.59 8.21
N ILE A 159 15.84 0.65 7.73
CA ILE A 159 16.24 1.55 6.64
C ILE A 159 15.58 1.11 5.34
N ASP A 160 15.53 -0.20 5.08
CA ASP A 160 14.85 -0.75 3.89
C ASP A 160 13.35 -0.44 3.88
N ASP A 161 12.70 -0.45 5.04
CA ASP A 161 11.33 0.03 5.20
C ASP A 161 11.23 1.56 5.00
N MET A 162 12.22 2.34 5.48
CA MET A 162 12.26 3.81 5.33
C MET A 162 12.46 4.29 3.89
N VAL A 163 13.25 3.59 3.06
CA VAL A 163 13.36 3.87 1.62
C VAL A 163 11.99 3.72 0.93
N GLY A 164 11.10 2.88 1.45
CA GLY A 164 9.73 2.70 0.97
C GLY A 164 8.64 3.53 1.65
N ASN A 165 8.97 4.46 2.57
CA ASN A 165 7.99 5.02 3.51
C ASN A 165 7.12 6.16 2.95
N VAL A 166 6.10 5.76 2.20
CA VAL A 166 4.71 6.27 2.22
C VAL A 166 3.73 5.10 2.42
N ALA A 167 4.20 3.93 2.86
CA ALA A 167 3.50 2.64 2.74
C ALA A 167 2.05 2.60 3.30
N ALA A 168 1.82 3.07 4.53
CA ALA A 168 0.49 3.03 5.16
C ALA A 168 -0.53 3.92 4.43
N GLY A 169 -0.10 5.10 4.01
CA GLY A 169 -0.92 6.00 3.23
C GLY A 169 -1.07 5.58 1.77
N ALA A 170 -0.03 4.99 1.18
CA ALA A 170 0.01 4.60 -0.23
C ALA A 170 -1.11 3.61 -0.61
N ARG A 171 -1.60 2.85 0.37
CA ARG A 171 -2.80 1.98 0.28
C ARG A 171 -4.10 2.74 -0.01
N PHE A 172 -4.13 4.05 0.20
CA PHE A 172 -5.31 4.90 0.06
C PHE A 172 -5.11 6.04 -0.95
N VAL A 173 -3.92 6.64 -1.09
CA VAL A 173 -3.68 7.71 -2.10
C VAL A 173 -2.35 7.58 -2.84
N ASP A 174 -2.36 8.04 -4.10
CA ASP A 174 -1.29 7.89 -5.11
C ASP A 174 0.02 8.60 -4.72
N SER A 175 -0.09 9.67 -3.97
CA SER A 175 1.06 10.36 -3.38
C SER A 175 0.68 10.97 -2.06
N PHE A 176 1.62 11.00 -1.11
CA PHE A 176 1.56 11.88 0.05
C PHE A 176 2.59 12.98 -0.13
N THR A 177 2.17 14.22 0.04
CA THR A 177 3.09 15.34 0.19
C THR A 177 2.93 15.88 1.60
N ARG A 178 3.88 15.56 2.50
CA ARG A 178 3.96 16.14 3.86
C ARG A 178 4.24 17.65 3.84
N GLY A 179 4.49 18.21 2.67
CA GLY A 179 4.68 19.64 2.44
C GLY A 179 3.40 20.48 2.54
N THR A 180 2.19 19.88 2.49
CA THR A 180 0.92 20.61 2.65
C THR A 180 0.31 20.39 4.03
N THR A 181 -0.46 21.37 4.52
CA THR A 181 -1.12 21.29 5.84
C THR A 181 -2.11 20.12 5.92
N THR A 182 -2.88 19.89 4.85
CA THR A 182 -3.81 18.74 4.74
C THR A 182 -3.07 17.41 4.68
N GLY A 183 -1.91 17.36 4.03
CA GLY A 183 -1.04 16.18 4.02
C GLY A 183 -0.49 15.86 5.41
N ARG A 184 -0.10 16.87 6.19
CA ARG A 184 0.34 16.69 7.59
C ARG A 184 -0.81 16.23 8.50
N TYR A 185 -2.01 16.78 8.31
CA TYR A 185 -3.21 16.35 9.04
C TYR A 185 -3.53 14.87 8.77
N ALA A 186 -3.56 14.48 7.49
CA ALA A 186 -3.78 13.10 7.08
C ALA A 186 -2.75 12.15 7.70
N ASP A 187 -1.47 12.49 7.58
CA ASP A 187 -0.36 11.72 8.14
C ASP A 187 -0.43 11.62 9.68
N PHE A 188 -0.82 12.71 10.37
CA PHE A 188 -1.08 12.68 11.80
C PHE A 188 -2.19 11.69 12.16
N ILE A 189 -3.35 11.75 11.49
CA ILE A 189 -4.47 10.83 11.74
C ILE A 189 -4.06 9.37 11.51
N LEU A 190 -3.32 9.08 10.43
CA LEU A 190 -2.84 7.73 10.13
C LEU A 190 -1.82 7.20 11.16
N ARG A 191 -1.07 8.08 11.83
CA ARG A 191 -0.17 7.70 12.93
C ARG A 191 -0.92 7.59 14.25
N ALA A 192 -1.85 8.50 14.53
CA ALA A 192 -2.64 8.53 15.75
C ALA A 192 -3.61 7.34 15.80
N SER A 193 -4.14 6.89 14.67
CA SER A 193 -4.99 5.69 14.59
C SER A 193 -4.24 4.38 14.86
N GLY A 194 -2.90 4.40 14.85
CA GLY A 194 -2.04 3.23 14.94
C GLY A 194 -1.79 2.51 13.60
N LEU A 195 -2.43 2.96 12.51
CA LEU A 195 -2.35 2.28 11.22
C LEU A 195 -0.92 2.26 10.65
N THR A 196 -0.19 3.37 10.80
CA THR A 196 1.19 3.49 10.32
C THR A 196 2.12 2.53 11.04
N GLN A 197 1.99 2.44 12.37
CA GLN A 197 2.78 1.60 13.24
C GLN A 197 2.51 0.13 12.93
N MET A 198 1.24 -0.26 12.81
CA MET A 198 0.84 -1.62 12.50
C MET A 198 1.31 -2.07 11.10
N THR A 199 1.15 -1.21 10.09
CA THR A 199 1.61 -1.49 8.71
C THR A 199 3.13 -1.67 8.67
N ASN A 200 3.88 -0.75 9.28
CA ASN A 200 5.35 -0.78 9.26
C ASN A 200 5.88 -1.95 10.10
N ALA A 201 5.28 -2.23 11.25
CA ALA A 201 5.61 -3.39 12.08
C ALA A 201 5.40 -4.69 11.30
N GLY A 202 4.25 -4.85 10.63
CA GLY A 202 3.97 -6.04 9.83
C GLY A 202 5.00 -6.27 8.72
N ARG A 203 5.37 -5.21 7.99
CA ARG A 203 6.40 -5.28 6.93
C ARG A 203 7.74 -5.72 7.51
N ARG A 204 8.20 -5.05 8.58
CA ARG A 204 9.50 -5.33 9.20
C ARG A 204 9.52 -6.72 9.84
N GLY A 205 8.45 -7.14 10.50
CA GLY A 205 8.29 -8.47 11.06
C GLY A 205 8.35 -9.56 10.00
N PHE A 206 7.66 -9.38 8.87
CA PHE A 206 7.72 -10.32 7.77
C PHE A 206 9.12 -10.38 7.11
N ALA A 207 9.78 -9.24 6.92
CA ALA A 207 11.17 -9.23 6.43
C ALA A 207 12.12 -9.94 7.40
N LEU A 208 12.02 -9.64 8.69
CA LEU A 208 12.84 -10.29 9.71
C LEU A 208 12.63 -11.80 9.67
N MET A 209 11.38 -12.28 9.64
CA MET A 209 11.08 -13.69 9.48
C MET A 209 11.78 -14.29 8.26
N LEU A 210 11.68 -13.64 7.11
CA LEU A 210 12.28 -14.12 5.86
C LEU A 210 13.82 -14.15 5.94
N HIS A 211 14.44 -13.16 6.57
CA HIS A 211 15.88 -13.12 6.85
C HIS A 211 16.34 -14.26 7.77
N GLY A 212 15.51 -14.62 8.76
CA GLY A 212 15.74 -15.79 9.62
C GLY A 212 15.61 -17.10 8.85
N GLU A 213 14.54 -17.27 8.07
CA GLU A 213 14.32 -18.48 7.26
C GLU A 213 15.41 -18.67 6.18
N LEU A 214 15.95 -17.58 5.63
CA LEU A 214 17.14 -17.64 4.77
C LEU A 214 18.34 -18.15 5.55
N ALA A 215 18.64 -17.58 6.72
CA ALA A 215 19.77 -18.00 7.56
C ALA A 215 19.70 -19.49 7.92
N ASP A 216 18.52 -19.97 8.33
CA ASP A 216 18.30 -21.36 8.74
C ASP A 216 18.52 -22.36 7.59
N LYS A 217 18.24 -21.94 6.34
CA LYS A 217 18.27 -22.82 5.16
C LYS A 217 19.56 -22.70 4.35
N LEU A 218 20.35 -21.63 4.51
CA LEU A 218 21.54 -21.35 3.69
C LEU A 218 22.61 -22.46 3.70
N ALA A 219 22.68 -23.26 4.77
CA ALA A 219 23.57 -24.40 4.85
C ALA A 219 23.17 -25.57 3.93
N ARG A 220 21.92 -25.61 3.44
CA ARG A 220 21.41 -26.70 2.61
C ARG A 220 21.77 -26.50 1.14
N PRO A 221 22.08 -27.58 0.39
CA PRO A 221 22.24 -27.51 -1.05
C PRO A 221 20.96 -26.99 -1.74
N PHE A 222 21.13 -26.21 -2.82
CA PHE A 222 19.99 -25.63 -3.53
C PHE A 222 19.05 -26.69 -4.12
N ASP A 223 19.61 -27.78 -4.66
CA ASP A 223 18.83 -28.89 -5.22
C ASP A 223 18.06 -29.68 -4.15
N ASP A 224 18.59 -29.71 -2.92
CA ASP A 224 17.89 -30.33 -1.80
C ASP A 224 16.63 -29.53 -1.42
N LEU A 225 16.69 -28.20 -1.52
CA LEU A 225 15.50 -27.34 -1.35
C LEU A 225 14.45 -27.63 -2.43
N ALA A 226 14.86 -27.87 -3.69
CA ALA A 226 13.91 -28.19 -4.76
C ALA A 226 13.09 -29.46 -4.47
N ARG A 227 13.69 -30.42 -3.77
CA ARG A 227 13.07 -31.70 -3.39
C ARG A 227 12.30 -31.65 -2.08
N THR A 228 12.84 -30.99 -1.06
CA THR A 228 12.32 -31.03 0.33
C THR A 228 11.48 -29.82 0.70
N ASP A 229 11.69 -28.69 0.03
CA ASP A 229 10.99 -27.43 0.28
C ASP A 229 10.73 -26.68 -1.04
N LYS A 230 9.98 -27.36 -1.93
CA LYS A 230 9.75 -26.90 -3.29
C LYS A 230 9.19 -25.49 -3.35
N ALA A 231 8.27 -25.12 -2.46
CA ALA A 231 7.65 -23.80 -2.48
C ALA A 231 8.64 -22.67 -2.12
N PHE A 232 9.57 -22.93 -1.18
CA PHE A 232 10.65 -21.99 -0.87
C PHE A 232 11.65 -21.89 -2.02
N HIS A 233 12.03 -23.01 -2.61
CA HIS A 233 12.88 -23.04 -3.80
C HIS A 233 12.22 -22.29 -4.99
N ASP A 234 10.93 -22.50 -5.22
CA ASP A 234 10.15 -21.80 -6.25
C ASP A 234 10.09 -20.29 -5.96
N MET A 235 10.05 -19.88 -4.69
CA MET A 235 10.19 -18.45 -4.32
C MET A 235 11.56 -17.92 -4.74
N LEU A 236 12.67 -18.59 -4.37
CA LEU A 236 14.02 -18.15 -4.72
C LEU A 236 14.20 -18.01 -6.24
N THR A 237 13.77 -19.01 -7.00
CA THR A 237 13.88 -19.04 -8.46
C THR A 237 13.00 -18.00 -9.16
N ARG A 238 11.81 -17.71 -8.63
CA ARG A 238 10.92 -16.63 -9.12
C ARG A 238 11.60 -15.25 -9.11
N TYR A 239 12.51 -15.03 -8.16
CA TYR A 239 13.32 -13.80 -8.07
C TYR A 239 14.71 -13.93 -8.72
N GLY A 240 14.91 -15.00 -9.50
CA GLY A 240 16.14 -15.23 -10.26
C GLY A 240 17.34 -15.64 -9.41
N ILE A 241 17.14 -16.08 -8.17
CA ILE A 241 18.22 -16.63 -7.35
C ILE A 241 18.56 -18.01 -7.89
N THR A 242 19.79 -18.16 -8.37
CA THR A 242 20.31 -19.41 -8.94
C THR A 242 21.04 -20.24 -7.89
N ALA A 243 21.34 -21.51 -8.19
CA ALA A 243 22.20 -22.34 -7.34
C ALA A 243 23.60 -21.72 -7.11
N ALA A 244 24.12 -20.96 -8.08
CA ALA A 244 25.38 -20.23 -7.92
C ALA A 244 25.25 -19.02 -7.00
N ASP A 245 24.12 -18.33 -7.04
CA ASP A 245 23.81 -17.22 -6.14
C ASP A 245 23.60 -17.72 -4.70
N TRP A 246 22.90 -18.85 -4.53
CA TRP A 246 22.67 -19.50 -3.24
C TRP A 246 23.98 -19.89 -2.54
N ARG A 247 24.90 -20.54 -3.28
CA ARG A 247 26.23 -20.87 -2.76
C ARG A 247 27.03 -19.63 -2.36
N LEU A 248 26.90 -18.52 -3.11
CA LEU A 248 27.53 -17.26 -2.74
C LEU A 248 26.92 -16.69 -1.46
N MET A 249 25.59 -16.70 -1.32
CA MET A 249 24.90 -16.25 -0.11
C MET A 249 25.34 -17.05 1.13
N GLY A 250 25.57 -18.36 0.99
CA GLY A 250 26.03 -19.22 2.09
C GLY A 250 27.43 -18.88 2.63
N ARG A 251 28.21 -18.06 1.91
CA ARG A 251 29.52 -17.54 2.36
C ARG A 251 29.40 -16.25 3.17
N ALA A 252 28.23 -15.62 3.19
CA ALA A 252 28.03 -14.36 3.88
C ALA A 252 28.01 -14.57 5.41
N GLU A 253 28.63 -13.66 6.15
CA GLU A 253 28.58 -13.70 7.62
C GLU A 253 27.17 -13.36 8.11
N LEU A 254 26.63 -14.21 8.99
CA LEU A 254 25.30 -14.01 9.56
C LEU A 254 25.35 -13.02 10.73
N PHE A 255 24.36 -12.14 10.82
CA PHE A 255 24.15 -11.33 12.01
C PHE A 255 23.75 -12.22 13.18
N GLN A 256 24.45 -12.11 14.30
CA GLN A 256 24.13 -12.86 15.52
C GLN A 256 23.24 -12.05 16.44
N TRP A 257 22.08 -12.59 16.81
CA TRP A 257 21.21 -12.00 17.82
C TRP A 257 20.52 -13.10 18.63
N ARG A 258 20.65 -13.02 19.97
CA ARG A 258 20.13 -14.03 20.92
C ARG A 258 20.55 -15.48 20.56
N GLY A 259 21.79 -15.64 20.12
CA GLY A 259 22.33 -16.95 19.72
C GLY A 259 21.75 -17.51 18.41
N GLN A 260 20.99 -16.72 17.66
CA GLN A 260 20.47 -17.11 16.34
C GLN A 260 21.11 -16.24 15.24
N GLY A 261 21.40 -16.88 14.10
CA GLY A 261 21.92 -16.23 12.91
C GLY A 261 20.80 -15.61 12.07
N TRP A 262 21.06 -14.44 11.50
CA TRP A 262 20.15 -13.72 10.61
C TRP A 262 20.88 -13.31 9.34
N PHE A 263 20.28 -13.61 8.19
CA PHE A 263 20.88 -13.29 6.91
C PHE A 263 20.38 -11.93 6.43
N HIS A 264 21.28 -10.99 6.11
CA HIS A 264 20.93 -9.73 5.49
C HIS A 264 21.69 -9.55 4.16
N PRO A 265 21.05 -9.07 3.07
CA PRO A 265 21.67 -8.95 1.75
C PRO A 265 22.96 -8.12 1.72
N SER A 266 23.11 -7.14 2.62
CA SER A 266 24.34 -6.33 2.71
C SER A 266 25.58 -7.18 2.98
N ARG A 267 25.42 -8.34 3.65
CA ARG A 267 26.53 -9.24 4.01
C ARG A 267 27.18 -9.91 2.81
N ILE A 268 26.49 -9.94 1.68
CA ILE A 268 27.07 -10.42 0.41
C ILE A 268 28.18 -9.46 -0.06
N LEU A 269 28.05 -8.16 0.23
CA LEU A 269 29.01 -7.13 -0.17
C LEU A 269 30.33 -7.21 0.63
N ASP A 270 30.28 -7.84 1.81
CA ASP A 270 31.44 -8.00 2.70
C ASP A 270 32.29 -9.24 2.34
N ILE A 271 31.84 -10.07 1.40
CA ILE A 271 32.52 -11.32 1.02
C ILE A 271 33.80 -11.01 0.24
N LYS A 272 34.96 -11.36 0.83
CA LYS A 272 36.26 -11.23 0.18
C LYS A 272 36.39 -12.15 -1.05
N GLY A 273 37.08 -11.66 -2.09
CA GLY A 273 37.37 -12.43 -3.31
C GLY A 273 36.18 -12.61 -4.24
N VAL A 274 35.14 -11.78 -4.12
CA VAL A 274 33.98 -11.79 -5.03
C VAL A 274 33.92 -10.45 -5.76
N ASP A 275 33.69 -10.51 -7.07
CA ASP A 275 33.45 -9.31 -7.88
C ASP A 275 32.32 -8.47 -7.26
N ARG A 276 32.58 -7.18 -7.03
CA ARG A 276 31.64 -6.27 -6.37
C ARG A 276 30.34 -6.14 -7.18
N GLY A 277 30.42 -6.14 -8.50
CA GLY A 277 29.24 -6.11 -9.37
C GLY A 277 28.36 -7.33 -9.19
N ARG A 278 28.95 -8.53 -9.12
CA ARG A 278 28.24 -9.77 -8.81
C ARG A 278 27.60 -9.74 -7.42
N ALA A 279 28.33 -9.29 -6.40
CA ALA A 279 27.80 -9.19 -5.04
C ALA A 279 26.57 -8.26 -4.97
N ILE A 280 26.64 -7.10 -5.63
CA ILE A 280 25.53 -6.14 -5.73
C ILE A 280 24.32 -6.77 -6.41
N ARG A 281 24.49 -7.43 -7.57
CA ARG A 281 23.39 -8.07 -8.29
C ARG A 281 22.67 -9.14 -7.45
N VAL A 282 23.42 -9.98 -6.73
CA VAL A 282 22.80 -11.00 -5.86
C VAL A 282 22.09 -10.34 -4.68
N ALA A 283 22.70 -9.34 -4.04
CA ALA A 283 22.06 -8.59 -2.96
C ALA A 283 20.76 -7.91 -3.41
N GLN A 284 20.74 -7.33 -4.62
CA GLN A 284 19.55 -6.73 -5.23
C GLN A 284 18.44 -7.76 -5.48
N LYS A 285 18.76 -8.97 -5.97
CA LYS A 285 17.76 -10.04 -6.14
C LYS A 285 17.10 -10.41 -4.81
N VAL A 286 17.89 -10.60 -3.75
CA VAL A 286 17.35 -10.93 -2.42
C VAL A 286 16.53 -9.77 -1.86
N LYS A 287 17.01 -8.52 -1.99
CA LYS A 287 16.27 -7.35 -1.54
C LYS A 287 14.95 -7.18 -2.30
N ALA A 288 14.96 -7.38 -3.62
CA ALA A 288 13.76 -7.37 -4.45
C ALA A 288 12.76 -8.45 -4.02
N MET A 289 13.24 -9.65 -3.70
CA MET A 289 12.42 -10.74 -3.13
C MET A 289 11.77 -10.31 -1.81
N VAL A 290 12.58 -9.85 -0.85
CA VAL A 290 12.06 -9.44 0.47
C VAL A 290 11.01 -8.33 0.33
N ILE A 291 11.29 -7.29 -0.45
CA ILE A 291 10.38 -6.15 -0.64
C ILE A 291 9.10 -6.58 -1.35
N GLN A 292 9.18 -7.41 -2.39
CA GLN A 292 7.98 -7.88 -3.10
C GLN A 292 7.15 -8.83 -2.24
N GLU A 293 7.76 -9.77 -1.51
CA GLU A 293 7.04 -10.64 -0.58
C GLU A 293 6.40 -9.86 0.58
N GLN A 294 7.06 -8.80 1.09
CA GLN A 294 6.44 -7.86 2.02
C GLN A 294 5.22 -7.14 1.43
N GLN A 295 5.24 -6.77 0.14
CA GLN A 295 4.09 -6.14 -0.52
C GLN A 295 2.89 -7.08 -0.63
N PHE A 296 3.10 -8.41 -0.68
CA PHE A 296 2.03 -9.40 -0.61
C PHE A 296 1.56 -9.62 0.84
N ALA A 297 2.48 -9.70 1.79
CA ALA A 297 2.16 -9.95 3.20
C ALA A 297 1.41 -8.77 3.84
N VAL A 298 1.82 -7.56 3.50
CA VAL A 298 1.21 -6.30 3.93
C VAL A 298 0.87 -5.52 2.66
N PRO A 299 -0.34 -5.76 2.09
CA PRO A 299 -0.74 -5.25 0.77
C PRO A 299 -0.45 -3.76 0.64
N THR A 300 0.49 -3.35 -0.20
CA THR A 300 0.84 -1.93 -0.43
C THR A 300 0.83 -1.59 -1.92
N THR A 301 0.48 -0.36 -2.27
CA THR A 301 0.32 0.03 -3.68
C THR A 301 1.58 -0.19 -4.52
N ASN A 302 1.40 -0.37 -5.82
CA ASN A 302 2.47 -0.52 -6.79
C ASN A 302 2.09 0.12 -8.13
N ALA A 303 3.06 0.23 -9.04
CA ALA A 303 2.87 0.87 -10.33
C ALA A 303 1.73 0.26 -11.18
N ARG A 304 1.43 -1.03 -11.01
CA ARG A 304 0.36 -1.72 -11.75
C ARG A 304 -1.02 -1.33 -11.25
N VAL A 305 -1.19 -1.26 -9.92
CA VAL A 305 -2.43 -0.80 -9.29
C VAL A 305 -2.65 0.68 -9.58
N GLU A 306 -1.61 1.52 -9.49
CA GLU A 306 -1.71 2.94 -9.83
C GLU A 306 -2.08 3.17 -11.29
N ALA A 307 -1.43 2.46 -12.23
CA ALA A 307 -1.75 2.55 -13.65
C ALA A 307 -3.21 2.18 -13.94
N LEU A 308 -3.71 1.14 -13.27
CA LEU A 308 -5.09 0.69 -13.40
C LEU A 308 -6.07 1.75 -12.89
N LEU A 309 -5.87 2.23 -11.67
CA LEU A 309 -6.80 3.17 -11.02
C LEU A 309 -6.78 4.56 -11.66
N THR A 310 -5.64 4.99 -12.17
CA THR A 310 -5.51 6.27 -12.89
C THR A 310 -5.84 6.14 -14.37
N VAL A 311 -6.02 4.93 -14.89
CA VAL A 311 -6.23 4.66 -16.32
C VAL A 311 -5.10 5.23 -17.20
N GLY A 312 -3.92 5.46 -16.60
CA GLY A 312 -2.77 6.08 -17.25
C GLY A 312 -2.88 7.58 -17.48
N THR A 313 -3.87 8.25 -16.89
CA THR A 313 -4.00 9.72 -16.96
C THR A 313 -2.95 10.45 -16.12
N LYS A 314 -2.52 11.61 -16.60
CA LYS A 314 -1.46 12.40 -15.95
C LYS A 314 -2.01 13.21 -14.77
N ARG A 315 -1.15 13.48 -13.79
CA ARG A 315 -1.46 14.37 -12.66
C ARG A 315 -1.68 15.80 -13.15
N GLY A 316 -2.62 16.50 -12.52
CA GLY A 316 -2.94 17.87 -12.88
C GLY A 316 -3.74 18.02 -14.18
N THR A 317 -4.34 16.94 -14.68
CA THR A 317 -5.41 16.99 -15.69
C THR A 317 -6.77 16.82 -14.99
N PRO A 318 -7.87 17.43 -15.48
CA PRO A 318 -9.19 17.25 -14.89
C PRO A 318 -9.60 15.78 -14.77
N GLU A 319 -9.43 15.01 -15.85
CA GLU A 319 -9.69 13.58 -15.88
C GLU A 319 -8.78 12.81 -14.93
N GLY A 320 -7.49 13.17 -14.84
CA GLY A 320 -6.54 12.47 -13.99
C GLY A 320 -6.69 12.73 -12.50
N GLU A 321 -7.15 13.91 -12.10
CA GLU A 321 -7.52 14.15 -10.70
C GLU A 321 -8.85 13.43 -10.36
N LEU A 322 -9.79 13.35 -11.31
CA LEU A 322 -11.04 12.61 -11.13
C LEU A 322 -10.79 11.11 -10.91
N PHE A 323 -10.00 10.46 -11.77
CA PHE A 323 -9.65 9.05 -11.61
C PHE A 323 -8.88 8.79 -10.31
N ARG A 324 -7.99 9.69 -9.88
CA ARG A 324 -7.29 9.58 -8.59
C ARG A 324 -8.23 9.71 -7.39
N PHE A 325 -9.24 10.57 -7.49
CA PHE A 325 -10.26 10.73 -6.46
C PHE A 325 -11.08 9.45 -6.29
N PHE A 326 -11.64 8.91 -7.37
CA PHE A 326 -12.40 7.66 -7.32
C PHE A 326 -11.52 6.45 -6.99
N GLY A 327 -10.30 6.44 -7.54
CA GLY A 327 -9.33 5.38 -7.34
C GLY A 327 -8.99 5.15 -5.87
N MET A 328 -8.99 6.18 -5.02
CA MET A 328 -8.78 6.06 -3.57
C MET A 328 -9.76 5.06 -2.91
N TYR A 329 -11.02 5.06 -3.32
CA TYR A 329 -12.05 4.16 -2.77
C TYR A 329 -11.97 2.72 -3.30
N LYS A 330 -11.35 2.53 -4.48
CA LYS A 330 -11.19 1.22 -5.12
C LYS A 330 -9.80 0.62 -4.93
N ARG A 331 -8.89 1.38 -4.32
CA ARG A 331 -7.48 1.04 -4.23
C ARG A 331 -7.21 -0.23 -3.45
N PHE A 332 -7.81 -0.36 -2.27
CA PHE A 332 -7.60 -1.54 -1.43
C PHE A 332 -8.12 -2.83 -2.11
N PRO A 333 -9.36 -2.89 -2.64
CA PRO A 333 -9.81 -4.02 -3.46
C PRO A 333 -8.91 -4.32 -4.68
N ALA A 334 -8.53 -3.29 -5.44
CA ALA A 334 -7.66 -3.45 -6.61
C ALA A 334 -6.28 -3.99 -6.22
N LEU A 335 -5.78 -3.58 -5.06
CA LEU A 335 -4.54 -4.07 -4.49
C LEU A 335 -4.63 -5.55 -4.11
N ILE A 336 -5.69 -5.98 -3.42
CA ILE A 336 -5.88 -7.40 -3.06
C ILE A 336 -6.00 -8.28 -4.31
N ILE A 337 -6.75 -7.84 -5.32
CA ILE A 337 -6.82 -8.51 -6.62
C ILE A 337 -5.41 -8.64 -7.20
N HIS A 338 -4.66 -7.54 -7.24
CA HIS A 338 -3.34 -7.55 -7.84
C HIS A 338 -2.34 -8.41 -7.07
N THR A 339 -2.34 -8.37 -5.74
CA THR A 339 -1.38 -9.07 -4.91
C THR A 339 -1.72 -10.55 -4.75
N HIS A 340 -2.98 -10.90 -4.51
CA HIS A 340 -3.35 -12.28 -4.20
C HIS A 340 -3.99 -13.00 -5.39
N MET A 341 -4.95 -12.39 -6.07
CA MET A 341 -5.64 -13.05 -7.19
C MET A 341 -4.70 -13.26 -8.38
N MET A 342 -4.01 -12.21 -8.83
CA MET A 342 -3.07 -12.34 -9.96
C MET A 342 -1.90 -13.27 -9.61
N ARG A 343 -1.39 -13.22 -8.38
CA ARG A 343 -0.34 -14.15 -7.92
C ARG A 343 -0.79 -15.61 -8.01
N ALA A 344 -2.03 -15.90 -7.64
CA ALA A 344 -2.58 -17.25 -7.73
C ALA A 344 -2.77 -17.68 -9.19
N MET A 345 -3.45 -16.84 -9.99
CA MET A 345 -3.81 -17.15 -11.38
C MET A 345 -2.58 -17.35 -12.26
N PHE A 346 -1.58 -16.49 -12.08
CA PHE A 346 -0.36 -16.45 -12.90
C PHE A 346 0.85 -17.11 -12.23
N ALA A 347 0.66 -17.98 -11.24
CA ALA A 347 1.70 -18.89 -10.77
C ALA A 347 1.79 -20.08 -11.75
N PRO A 348 2.76 -20.12 -12.70
CA PRO A 348 2.90 -21.23 -13.65
C PRO A 348 3.24 -22.55 -12.95
N GLU A 349 3.90 -22.49 -11.80
CA GLU A 349 4.37 -23.65 -11.04
C GLU A 349 3.27 -24.39 -10.26
N ARG A 350 2.01 -23.90 -10.30
CA ARG A 350 0.89 -24.43 -9.50
C ARG A 350 -0.20 -25.06 -10.35
N ALA A 351 -0.70 -26.20 -9.88
CA ALA A 351 -1.91 -26.82 -10.42
C ALA A 351 -3.16 -25.98 -10.12
N ALA A 352 -4.21 -26.11 -10.93
CA ALA A 352 -5.47 -25.36 -10.76
C ALA A 352 -6.06 -25.48 -9.35
N PHE A 353 -6.03 -26.69 -8.77
CA PHE A 353 -6.47 -26.93 -7.40
C PHE A 353 -5.68 -26.10 -6.38
N GLN A 354 -4.34 -26.08 -6.47
CA GLN A 354 -3.48 -25.30 -5.57
C GLN A 354 -3.72 -23.78 -5.69
N LYS A 355 -4.07 -23.30 -6.89
CA LYS A 355 -4.49 -21.91 -7.12
C LYS A 355 -5.79 -21.62 -6.37
N GLY A 356 -6.79 -22.50 -6.52
CA GLY A 356 -8.08 -22.41 -5.80
C GLY A 356 -7.91 -22.46 -4.29
N THR A 357 -7.11 -23.40 -3.77
CA THR A 357 -6.82 -23.52 -2.33
C THR A 357 -6.20 -22.25 -1.76
N TYR A 358 -5.25 -21.64 -2.48
CA TYR A 358 -4.64 -20.38 -2.03
C TYR A 358 -5.67 -19.25 -1.95
N MET A 359 -6.52 -19.11 -2.97
CA MET A 359 -7.57 -18.09 -2.99
C MET A 359 -8.61 -18.31 -1.88
N ALA A 360 -8.98 -19.56 -1.61
CA ALA A 360 -9.86 -19.91 -0.51
C ALA A 360 -9.24 -19.56 0.85
N LYS A 361 -7.95 -19.84 1.06
CA LYS A 361 -7.23 -19.46 2.29
C LYS A 361 -7.23 -17.95 2.50
N VAL A 362 -6.91 -17.17 1.47
CA VAL A 362 -6.94 -15.70 1.55
C VAL A 362 -8.33 -15.21 1.94
N MET A 363 -9.38 -15.74 1.30
CA MET A 363 -10.77 -15.41 1.65
C MET A 363 -11.07 -15.74 3.11
N ILE A 364 -10.82 -16.98 3.56
CA ILE A 364 -11.13 -17.41 4.93
C ILE A 364 -10.40 -16.55 5.96
N TYR A 365 -9.08 -16.36 5.80
CA TYR A 365 -8.28 -15.61 6.77
C TYR A 365 -8.71 -14.14 6.86
N THR A 366 -9.00 -13.52 5.73
CA THR A 366 -9.40 -12.11 5.69
C THR A 366 -10.84 -11.90 6.11
N THR A 367 -11.75 -12.84 5.84
CA THR A 367 -13.12 -12.80 6.35
C THR A 367 -13.14 -12.93 7.86
N VAL A 368 -12.45 -13.93 8.45
CA VAL A 368 -12.42 -14.11 9.91
C VAL A 368 -11.85 -12.87 10.61
N LEU A 369 -10.70 -12.39 10.16
CA LEU A 369 -10.08 -11.19 10.75
C LEU A 369 -10.86 -9.90 10.43
N GLY A 370 -11.55 -9.87 9.30
CA GLY A 370 -12.43 -8.78 8.91
C GLY A 370 -13.69 -8.72 9.77
N THR A 371 -14.27 -9.87 10.13
CA THR A 371 -15.39 -9.98 11.08
C THR A 371 -14.96 -9.46 12.45
N LEU A 372 -13.81 -9.92 12.96
CA LEU A 372 -13.25 -9.39 14.21
C LEU A 372 -13.07 -7.86 14.16
N GLY A 373 -12.50 -7.35 13.05
CA GLY A 373 -12.35 -5.91 12.85
C GLY A 373 -13.68 -5.15 12.74
N TYR A 374 -14.73 -5.80 12.25
CA TYR A 374 -16.08 -5.24 12.17
C TYR A 374 -16.78 -5.22 13.54
N GLU A 375 -16.65 -6.27 14.35
CA GLU A 375 -17.18 -6.33 15.71
C GLU A 375 -16.52 -5.28 16.61
N LEU A 376 -15.19 -5.22 16.61
CA LEU A 376 -14.44 -4.20 17.33
C LEU A 376 -14.86 -2.79 16.89
N GLN A 377 -15.12 -2.61 15.59
CA GLN A 377 -15.63 -1.34 15.10
C GLN A 377 -17.01 -1.01 15.67
N GLN A 378 -17.95 -1.95 15.74
CA GLN A 378 -19.27 -1.70 16.37
C GLN A 378 -19.11 -1.29 17.84
N MET A 379 -18.27 -2.02 18.59
CA MET A 379 -18.00 -1.72 20.00
C MET A 379 -17.40 -0.32 20.18
N THR A 380 -16.41 0.05 19.37
CA THR A 380 -15.79 1.38 19.44
C THR A 380 -16.76 2.50 19.09
N PHE A 381 -17.84 2.19 18.38
CA PHE A 381 -18.89 3.14 18.02
C PHE A 381 -20.04 3.14 19.05
N GLY A 382 -19.88 2.46 20.19
CA GLY A 382 -20.89 2.39 21.24
C GLY A 382 -22.13 1.59 20.84
N ARG A 383 -21.98 0.64 19.91
CA ARG A 383 -23.01 -0.32 19.50
C ARG A 383 -22.67 -1.68 20.07
N ASP A 384 -23.69 -2.53 20.18
CA ASP A 384 -23.50 -3.92 20.56
C ASP A 384 -22.65 -4.67 19.52
N PRO A 385 -21.86 -5.68 19.95
CA PRO A 385 -21.21 -6.60 19.03
C PRO A 385 -22.24 -7.22 18.07
N ALA A 386 -21.85 -7.36 16.82
CA ALA A 386 -22.73 -8.00 15.84
C ALA A 386 -22.86 -9.49 16.15
N SER A 387 -24.06 -10.06 15.96
CA SER A 387 -24.26 -11.49 16.17
C SER A 387 -23.46 -12.31 15.15
N LEU A 388 -22.68 -13.27 15.64
CA LEU A 388 -21.92 -14.20 14.78
C LEU A 388 -22.81 -15.28 14.13
N ASP A 389 -24.04 -15.44 14.63
CA ASP A 389 -25.03 -16.34 14.05
C ASP A 389 -25.71 -15.72 12.81
N ASP A 390 -25.60 -14.41 12.63
CA ASP A 390 -26.14 -13.69 11.47
C ASP A 390 -25.17 -13.78 10.27
N PRO A 391 -25.58 -14.37 9.13
CA PRO A 391 -24.79 -14.39 7.91
C PRO A 391 -24.37 -13.00 7.42
N GLU A 392 -25.16 -11.96 7.71
CA GLU A 392 -24.84 -10.58 7.34
C GLU A 392 -23.54 -10.10 8.02
N THR A 393 -23.28 -10.51 9.26
CA THR A 393 -22.05 -10.19 9.99
C THR A 393 -20.82 -10.71 9.26
N TRP A 394 -20.88 -11.92 8.72
CA TRP A 394 -19.80 -12.52 7.94
C TRP A 394 -19.62 -11.84 6.57
N ILE A 395 -20.71 -11.42 5.92
CA ILE A 395 -20.64 -10.63 4.68
C ILE A 395 -19.97 -9.27 4.94
N ARG A 396 -20.35 -8.59 6.03
CA ARG A 396 -19.73 -7.33 6.46
C ARG A 396 -18.26 -7.51 6.85
N GLY A 397 -17.93 -8.62 7.50
CA GLY A 397 -16.55 -9.01 7.78
C GLY A 397 -15.73 -9.26 6.52
N MET A 398 -16.30 -9.95 5.53
CA MET A 398 -15.68 -10.18 4.22
C MET A 398 -15.44 -8.88 3.43
N LEU A 399 -16.37 -7.91 3.51
CA LEU A 399 -16.19 -6.55 2.97
C LEU A 399 -15.03 -5.84 3.67
N LYS A 400 -15.02 -5.88 5.01
CA LYS A 400 -14.02 -5.21 5.86
C LYS A 400 -12.61 -5.77 5.64
N GLY A 401 -12.49 -7.09 5.48
CA GLY A 401 -11.22 -7.80 5.20
C GLY A 401 -10.73 -7.69 3.76
N GLY A 402 -11.53 -7.13 2.84
CA GLY A 402 -11.16 -6.96 1.43
C GLY A 402 -11.34 -8.21 0.56
N ALA A 403 -11.88 -9.30 1.10
CA ALA A 403 -12.11 -10.55 0.36
C ALA A 403 -13.16 -10.40 -0.75
N LEU A 404 -14.20 -9.61 -0.55
CA LEU A 404 -15.24 -9.42 -1.58
C LEU A 404 -14.73 -8.71 -2.83
N GLY A 405 -13.68 -7.90 -2.71
CA GLY A 405 -13.03 -7.26 -3.86
C GLY A 405 -12.47 -8.27 -4.87
N ILE A 406 -12.05 -9.44 -4.39
CA ILE A 406 -11.54 -10.54 -5.23
C ILE A 406 -12.66 -11.21 -6.03
N TRP A 407 -13.85 -11.34 -5.44
CA TRP A 407 -14.91 -12.21 -5.94
C TRP A 407 -16.13 -11.48 -6.51
N GLY A 408 -16.17 -10.15 -6.42
CA GLY A 408 -17.28 -9.31 -6.87
C GLY A 408 -17.68 -9.49 -8.33
N ASP A 409 -16.75 -9.85 -9.21
CA ASP A 409 -17.04 -10.15 -10.63
C ASP A 409 -17.26 -11.64 -10.92
N THR A 410 -16.80 -12.55 -10.05
CA THR A 410 -16.97 -14.01 -10.22
C THR A 410 -18.28 -14.54 -9.64
N LEU A 411 -18.91 -13.82 -8.70
CA LEU A 411 -20.30 -14.07 -8.31
C LEU A 411 -21.31 -13.50 -9.33
N PHE A 412 -20.87 -12.64 -10.26
CA PHE A 412 -21.74 -11.93 -11.21
C PHE A 412 -21.30 -11.97 -12.70
N GLN A 413 -20.33 -12.84 -13.05
CA GLN A 413 -19.78 -13.12 -14.40
C GLN A 413 -19.48 -11.94 -15.36
N ASP A 414 -18.19 -11.73 -15.70
CA ASP A 414 -17.68 -11.81 -17.09
C ASP A 414 -16.13 -11.74 -17.16
N VAL A 415 -15.44 -12.88 -17.25
CA VAL A 415 -13.97 -12.99 -17.16
C VAL A 415 -13.26 -12.86 -18.53
N THR A 416 -13.90 -12.25 -19.54
CA THR A 416 -13.28 -12.09 -20.87
C THR A 416 -13.00 -10.64 -21.29
N GLY A 417 -13.26 -9.65 -20.42
CA GLY A 417 -13.27 -8.24 -20.80
C GLY A 417 -12.22 -7.33 -20.17
N TYR A 418 -10.93 -7.70 -20.11
CA TYR A 418 -9.84 -6.86 -19.54
C TYR A 418 -9.63 -5.47 -20.21
N GLY A 419 -10.46 -5.09 -21.18
CA GLY A 419 -10.40 -3.80 -21.89
C GLY A 419 -11.65 -2.91 -21.84
N ARG A 420 -12.78 -3.38 -21.29
CA ARG A 420 -14.02 -2.58 -21.17
C ARG A 420 -14.42 -2.24 -19.72
N GLY A 421 -13.71 -2.80 -18.73
CA GLY A 421 -14.06 -2.71 -17.31
C GLY A 421 -13.77 -1.37 -16.63
N ALA A 422 -12.87 -0.52 -17.11
CA ALA A 422 -12.46 0.69 -16.36
C ALA A 422 -13.61 1.71 -16.16
N LEU A 423 -14.56 1.81 -17.10
CA LEU A 423 -15.76 2.65 -16.98
C LEU A 423 -16.87 1.96 -16.17
N ASN A 424 -17.04 0.63 -16.29
CA ASN A 424 -18.00 -0.12 -15.47
C ASN A 424 -17.56 -0.25 -13.99
N LEU A 425 -16.25 -0.19 -13.71
CA LEU A 425 -15.68 -0.17 -12.36
C LEU A 425 -16.04 1.13 -11.60
N LEU A 426 -16.38 2.20 -12.32
CA LEU A 426 -16.85 3.46 -11.76
C LEU A 426 -18.33 3.42 -11.36
N ALA A 427 -19.14 2.56 -11.98
CA ALA A 427 -20.60 2.51 -11.82
C ALA A 427 -21.09 1.72 -10.58
N GLY A 428 -20.29 1.71 -9.50
CA GLY A 428 -20.65 1.09 -8.22
C GLY A 428 -20.88 2.12 -7.10
N PRO A 429 -20.94 1.71 -5.83
CA PRO A 429 -21.21 2.58 -4.65
C PRO A 429 -20.37 3.87 -4.53
N ALA A 430 -19.26 3.99 -5.26
CA ALA A 430 -18.48 5.22 -5.38
C ALA A 430 -19.17 6.30 -6.25
N TRP A 431 -19.95 5.91 -7.27
CA TRP A 431 -20.84 6.79 -8.02
C TRP A 431 -21.99 7.29 -7.15
N ASP A 432 -22.56 6.41 -6.31
CA ASP A 432 -23.61 6.79 -5.36
C ASP A 432 -23.04 7.71 -4.25
N PHE A 433 -21.81 7.45 -3.79
CA PHE A 433 -21.09 8.33 -2.88
C PHE A 433 -20.73 9.69 -3.51
N ALA A 434 -20.31 9.74 -4.78
CA ALA A 434 -20.03 10.99 -5.48
C ALA A 434 -21.30 11.79 -5.80
N ASN A 435 -22.39 11.13 -6.21
CA ASN A 435 -23.69 11.77 -6.38
C ASN A 435 -24.22 12.31 -5.05
N ARG A 436 -24.07 11.58 -3.94
CA ARG A 436 -24.44 12.05 -2.60
C ARG A 436 -23.52 13.19 -2.11
N SER A 437 -22.23 13.15 -2.41
CA SER A 437 -21.27 14.20 -2.03
C SER A 437 -21.45 15.48 -2.86
N VAL A 438 -21.73 15.36 -4.16
CA VAL A 438 -22.07 16.48 -5.05
C VAL A 438 -23.45 17.04 -4.71
N ALA A 439 -24.44 16.19 -4.39
CA ALA A 439 -25.74 16.63 -3.88
C ALA A 439 -25.64 17.37 -2.53
N LEU A 440 -24.70 16.98 -1.67
CA LEU A 440 -24.42 17.68 -0.40
C LEU A 440 -23.65 18.99 -0.59
N THR A 441 -22.88 19.16 -1.66
CA THR A 441 -22.06 20.36 -1.90
C THR A 441 -22.76 21.38 -2.81
N VAL A 442 -23.28 20.93 -3.97
CA VAL A 442 -24.00 21.77 -4.95
C VAL A 442 -25.48 21.87 -4.61
N GLY A 443 -26.11 20.79 -4.11
CA GLY A 443 -27.51 20.80 -3.71
C GLY A 443 -27.77 21.64 -2.45
N SER A 444 -26.76 21.88 -1.60
CA SER A 444 -26.88 22.80 -0.46
C SER A 444 -26.83 24.27 -0.90
N VAL A 445 -25.99 24.61 -1.89
CA VAL A 445 -25.97 25.94 -2.52
C VAL A 445 -27.25 26.21 -3.32
N GLN A 446 -27.77 25.22 -4.06
CA GLN A 446 -29.07 25.34 -4.74
C GLN A 446 -30.24 25.49 -3.76
N ARG A 447 -30.19 24.86 -2.58
CA ARG A 447 -31.23 25.01 -1.53
C ARG A 447 -31.21 26.41 -0.88
N VAL A 448 -30.03 27.01 -0.74
CA VAL A 448 -29.86 28.43 -0.34
C VAL A 448 -30.47 29.37 -1.38
N VAL A 449 -30.16 29.15 -2.67
CA VAL A 449 -30.68 29.95 -3.79
C VAL A 449 -32.20 29.78 -4.00
N LYS A 450 -32.77 28.63 -3.61
CA LYS A 450 -34.21 28.33 -3.68
C LYS A 450 -35.00 28.70 -2.40
N GLY A 451 -34.42 29.47 -1.47
CA GLY A 451 -35.14 29.96 -0.29
C GLY A 451 -35.38 28.95 0.84
N GLN A 452 -34.69 27.79 0.85
CA GLN A 452 -34.81 26.76 1.91
C GLN A 452 -33.79 26.95 3.04
N GLY A 453 -33.59 28.20 3.49
CA GLY A 453 -32.55 28.61 4.43
C GLY A 453 -32.54 27.86 5.77
N ALA A 454 -33.69 27.36 6.24
CA ALA A 454 -33.81 26.60 7.48
C ALA A 454 -33.05 25.25 7.49
N LYS A 455 -32.73 24.69 6.30
CA LYS A 455 -31.97 23.42 6.19
C LYS A 455 -30.45 23.62 6.05
N VAL A 456 -29.99 24.86 6.06
CA VAL A 456 -28.57 25.22 5.87
C VAL A 456 -27.77 25.01 7.14
N LEU A 457 -28.36 25.32 8.31
CA LEU A 457 -27.70 25.14 9.60
C LEU A 457 -27.50 23.64 9.96
N PRO A 458 -28.49 22.74 9.81
CA PRO A 458 -28.27 21.29 9.95
C PRO A 458 -27.24 20.74 8.95
N ALA A 459 -27.29 21.17 7.69
CA ALA A 459 -26.32 20.75 6.68
C ALA A 459 -24.90 21.29 6.95
N PHE A 460 -24.78 22.51 7.51
CA PHE A 460 -23.52 23.09 7.92
C PHE A 460 -22.96 22.40 9.17
N VAL A 461 -23.80 22.02 10.13
CA VAL A 461 -23.42 21.23 11.30
C VAL A 461 -23.01 19.81 10.90
N GLU A 462 -23.74 19.15 9.99
CA GLU A 462 -23.35 17.86 9.41
C GLU A 462 -22.03 17.96 8.63
N PHE A 463 -21.80 19.06 7.92
CA PHE A 463 -20.55 19.35 7.23
C PHE A 463 -19.40 19.66 8.22
N PHE A 464 -19.66 20.43 9.27
CA PHE A 464 -18.68 20.80 10.29
C PHE A 464 -18.24 19.58 11.11
N ASP A 465 -19.19 18.74 11.53
CA ASP A 465 -18.97 17.45 12.19
C ASP A 465 -18.14 16.50 11.31
N ARG A 466 -18.49 16.35 10.03
CA ARG A 466 -17.81 15.42 9.12
C ARG A 466 -16.47 15.91 8.59
N PHE A 467 -16.23 17.22 8.53
CA PHE A 467 -15.09 17.74 7.75
C PHE A 467 -14.15 18.71 8.49
N LEU A 468 -14.56 19.37 9.58
CA LEU A 468 -13.81 20.49 10.16
C LEU A 468 -13.23 20.25 11.56
N LEU A 469 -13.75 19.30 12.32
CA LEU A 469 -13.17 18.95 13.62
C LEU A 469 -11.96 18.01 13.44
N PRO A 470 -10.75 18.36 13.94
CA PRO A 470 -9.59 17.47 13.89
C PRO A 470 -9.77 16.25 14.80
N GLY A 471 -9.38 15.05 14.33
CA GLY A 471 -9.34 13.84 15.16
C GLY A 471 -10.67 13.10 15.33
N THR A 472 -11.76 13.58 14.73
CA THR A 472 -13.10 12.97 14.77
C THR A 472 -13.18 11.57 14.19
N SER A 473 -12.25 11.24 13.30
CA SER A 473 -12.20 9.96 12.62
C SER A 473 -11.51 8.87 13.45
N LEU A 474 -10.78 9.23 14.51
CA LEU A 474 -10.03 8.32 15.37
C LEU A 474 -10.98 7.40 16.13
N TRP A 475 -10.82 6.10 15.95
CA TRP A 475 -11.77 5.09 16.44
C TRP A 475 -12.00 5.16 17.97
N TYR A 476 -11.00 5.55 18.76
CA TYR A 476 -11.09 5.65 20.22
C TYR A 476 -11.62 6.98 20.74
N LEU A 477 -11.65 8.04 19.92
CA LEU A 477 -12.23 9.35 20.30
C LEU A 477 -13.63 9.56 19.72
N ARG A 478 -13.98 8.78 18.69
CA ARG A 478 -15.20 8.96 17.92
C ARG A 478 -16.46 8.94 18.77
N LEU A 479 -16.61 7.95 19.66
CA LEU A 479 -17.80 7.81 20.50
C LEU A 479 -17.99 9.04 21.42
N ALA A 480 -16.93 9.48 22.09
CA ALA A 480 -16.99 10.66 22.96
C ALA A 480 -17.39 11.91 22.16
N LYS A 481 -16.85 12.08 20.95
CA LYS A 481 -17.22 13.18 20.06
C LYS A 481 -18.69 13.08 19.61
N ASP A 482 -19.12 11.91 19.15
CA ASP A 482 -20.50 11.70 18.70
C ASP A 482 -21.49 12.06 19.83
N ARG A 483 -21.23 11.61 21.06
CA ARG A 483 -22.12 11.87 22.22
C ARG A 483 -22.03 13.28 22.80
N LEU A 484 -20.83 13.85 22.93
CA LEU A 484 -20.64 15.12 23.66
C LEU A 484 -20.79 16.34 22.76
N ILE A 485 -20.57 16.20 21.45
CA ILE A 485 -20.54 17.34 20.52
C ILE A 485 -21.66 17.18 19.50
N VAL A 486 -21.72 16.03 18.81
CA VAL A 486 -22.64 15.87 17.66
C VAL A 486 -24.08 15.78 18.12
N ASP A 487 -24.36 14.97 19.13
CA ASP A 487 -25.72 14.85 19.67
C ASP A 487 -26.21 16.20 20.21
N GLN A 488 -25.37 16.95 20.93
CA GLN A 488 -25.68 18.31 21.40
C GLN A 488 -25.94 19.30 20.26
N LEU A 489 -25.13 19.27 19.20
CA LEU A 489 -25.35 20.11 18.02
C LEU A 489 -26.61 19.72 17.26
N ARG A 490 -27.01 18.44 17.27
CA ARG A 490 -28.25 17.99 16.65
C ARG A 490 -29.48 18.40 17.46
N GLU A 491 -29.45 18.24 18.78
CA GLU A 491 -30.51 18.73 19.68
C GLU A 491 -30.73 20.25 19.52
N MET A 492 -29.67 21.03 19.31
CA MET A 492 -29.77 22.48 19.09
C MET A 492 -30.41 22.87 17.75
N VAL A 493 -30.35 21.99 16.75
CA VAL A 493 -30.66 22.32 15.35
C VAL A 493 -31.91 21.60 14.85
N ASP A 494 -32.24 20.47 15.46
CA ASP A 494 -33.47 19.72 15.25
C ASP A 494 -34.18 19.53 16.62
N PRO A 495 -35.26 20.29 16.88
CA PRO A 495 -36.02 20.19 18.13
C PRO A 495 -36.68 18.83 18.38
N ASN A 496 -36.70 17.93 17.38
CA ASN A 496 -37.30 16.59 17.46
C ASN A 496 -36.24 15.46 17.44
N TRP A 497 -34.96 15.78 17.71
CA TRP A 497 -33.84 14.83 17.71
C TRP A 497 -33.90 13.79 18.84
#